data_AF-A0A1J5RSQ2-F1
#
_entry.id   AF-A0A1J5RSQ2-F1
#
_cell.length_a   1.000
_cell.length_b   1.000
_cell.length_c   1.000
_cell.angle_alpha   90.00
_cell.angle_beta   90.00
_cell.angle_gamma   90.00
#
_symmetry.space_group_name_H-M   'P 1'
#
loop_
_entity.id
_entity.type
_entity.pdbx_description
1 polymer ?
#
loop_
_entity_poly.entity_id
_entity_poly.type
_entity_poly.pdbx_seq_one_letter_code
_entity_poly.pdbx_strand_id
1 'polypeptide(L)'
;MIRRSINPWQLGQGMTEYIVIVALIAVAAIAVYQFFGQTIRSQTAGIAKEVAGQSASSSIGNAQTAADSAETEGTTKKGLDKYQNDNSR
;
A
#
# COMPACT_ATOMS: atom_id res chain seq x y z
N MET A 1 -60.97 -37.08 6.40
CA MET A 1 -59.61 -37.67 6.32
C MET A 1 -58.81 -36.87 5.31
N ILE A 2 -57.92 -35.96 5.74
CA ILE A 2 -57.17 -35.07 4.85
C ILE A 2 -55.73 -35.59 4.77
N ARG A 3 -55.33 -36.13 3.62
CA ARG A 3 -53.94 -36.53 3.34
C ARG A 3 -53.16 -35.32 2.84
N ARG A 4 -52.18 -34.86 3.62
CA ARG A 4 -51.20 -33.84 3.22
C ARG A 4 -50.14 -34.49 2.33
N SER A 5 -50.06 -34.06 1.06
CA SER A 5 -48.98 -34.44 0.16
C SER A 5 -47.70 -33.74 0.58
N ILE A 6 -46.67 -34.51 0.93
CA ILE A 6 -45.33 -34.01 1.21
C ILE A 6 -44.54 -34.20 -0.08
N ASN A 7 -44.21 -33.12 -0.79
CA ASN A 7 -43.48 -33.21 -2.05
C ASN A 7 -42.04 -33.69 -1.77
N PRO A 8 -41.60 -34.85 -2.30
CA PRO A 8 -40.26 -35.38 -2.03
C PRO A 8 -39.15 -34.70 -2.86
N TRP A 9 -39.47 -33.67 -3.64
CA TRP A 9 -38.57 -33.02 -4.60
C TRP A 9 -37.58 -32.01 -3.97
N GLN A 10 -37.39 -32.02 -2.66
CA GLN A 10 -36.52 -31.06 -1.96
C GLN A 10 -35.29 -31.68 -1.28
N LEU A 11 -35.14 -33.01 -1.31
CA LEU A 11 -34.07 -33.71 -0.57
C LEU A 11 -32.69 -33.68 -1.26
N GLY A 12 -32.60 -33.13 -2.48
CA GLY A 12 -31.32 -33.01 -3.22
C GLY A 12 -31.10 -31.66 -3.93
N GLN A 13 -32.17 -30.90 -4.21
CA GLN A 13 -32.07 -29.60 -4.88
C GLN A 13 -31.36 -28.54 -4.01
N GLY A 14 -31.57 -28.60 -2.69
CA GLY A 14 -30.86 -27.70 -1.76
C GLY A 14 -29.36 -27.98 -1.69
N MET A 15 -28.93 -29.25 -1.75
CA MET A 15 -27.51 -29.62 -1.64
C MET A 15 -26.69 -29.08 -2.81
N THR A 16 -27.21 -29.17 -4.03
CA THR A 16 -26.53 -28.62 -5.22
C THR A 16 -26.48 -27.10 -5.20
N GLU A 17 -27.54 -26.44 -4.74
CA GLU A 17 -27.57 -24.97 -4.62
C GLU A 17 -26.55 -24.48 -3.59
N TYR A 18 -26.46 -25.15 -2.43
CA TYR A 18 -25.43 -24.86 -1.43
C TYR A 18 -24.02 -25.05 -1.98
N ILE A 19 -23.75 -26.14 -2.70
CA ILE A 19 -22.43 -26.41 -3.29
C ILE A 19 -22.06 -25.31 -4.29
N VAL A 20 -23.00 -24.86 -5.12
CA VAL A 20 -22.76 -23.78 -6.09
C VAL A 20 -22.49 -22.46 -5.38
N ILE A 21 -23.28 -22.08 -4.37
CA ILE A 21 -23.07 -20.85 -3.61
C ILE A 21 -21.71 -20.86 -2.89
N VAL A 22 -21.35 -21.97 -2.25
CA VAL A 22 -20.05 -22.12 -1.57
C VAL A 22 -18.90 -22.02 -2.55
N ALA A 23 -19.01 -22.64 -3.73
CA ALA A 23 -18.00 -22.55 -4.78
C ALA A 23 -17.79 -21.10 -5.25
N LEU A 24 -18.87 -20.33 -5.42
CA LEU A 24 -18.79 -18.91 -5.81
C LEU A 24 -18.12 -18.06 -4.72
N ILE A 25 -18.46 -18.27 -3.45
CA ILE A 25 -17.83 -17.56 -2.32
C ILE A 25 -16.33 -17.90 -2.24
N ALA A 26 -15.96 -19.17 -2.43
CA ALA A 26 -14.56 -19.59 -2.38
C ALA A 26 -13.71 -18.91 -3.47
N VAL A 27 -14.23 -18.83 -4.71
CA VAL A 27 -13.54 -18.14 -5.82
C VAL A 27 -13.40 -16.64 -5.53
N ALA A 28 -14.46 -16.00 -5.04
CA ALA A 28 -14.42 -14.58 -4.66
C ALA A 28 -13.43 -14.32 -3.52
N ALA A 29 -13.39 -15.19 -2.52
CA ALA A 29 -12.47 -15.08 -1.39
C ALA A 29 -11.01 -15.15 -1.83
N ILE A 30 -10.64 -16.06 -2.75
CA ILE A 30 -9.27 -16.14 -3.28
C ILE A 30 -8.86 -14.80 -3.91
N ALA A 31 -9.72 -14.19 -4.72
CA ALA A 31 -9.44 -12.90 -5.37
C ALA A 31 -9.24 -11.76 -4.34
N VAL A 32 -10.10 -11.70 -3.33
CA VAL A 32 -9.98 -10.71 -2.24
C VAL A 32 -8.71 -10.94 -1.43
N TYR A 33 -8.39 -12.17 -1.05
CA TYR A 33 -7.17 -12.47 -0.28
C TYR A 33 -5.89 -12.10 -1.04
N GLN A 34 -5.84 -12.30 -2.36
CA GLN A 34 -4.71 -11.90 -3.18
C GLN A 34 -4.56 -10.37 -3.21
N PHE A 35 -5.66 -9.65 -3.46
CA PHE A 35 -5.65 -8.19 -3.59
C PHE A 35 -5.45 -7.46 -2.25
N PHE A 36 -6.22 -7.83 -1.23
CA PHE A 36 -6.06 -7.29 0.12
C PHE A 36 -4.75 -7.75 0.77
N GLY A 37 -4.29 -8.98 0.50
CA GLY A 37 -3.02 -9.49 1.03
C GLY A 37 -1.81 -8.68 0.54
N GLN A 38 -1.79 -8.28 -0.73
CA GLN A 38 -0.77 -7.37 -1.26
C GLN A 38 -0.87 -5.97 -0.65
N THR A 39 -2.09 -5.44 -0.53
CA THR A 39 -2.32 -4.09 0.02
C THR A 39 -1.92 -4.00 1.49
N ILE A 40 -2.38 -4.95 2.31
CA ILE A 40 -2.01 -5.05 3.72
C ILE A 40 -0.50 -5.23 3.85
N ARG A 41 0.11 -6.13 3.08
CA ARG A 41 1.57 -6.34 3.14
C ARG A 41 2.35 -5.08 2.77
N SER A 42 1.95 -4.35 1.74
CA SER A 42 2.58 -3.07 1.36
C SER A 42 2.44 -2.01 2.45
N GLN A 43 1.26 -1.88 3.05
CA GLN A 43 1.05 -0.94 4.15
C GLN A 43 1.82 -1.36 5.40
N THR A 44 1.80 -2.64 5.78
CA THR A 44 2.60 -3.18 6.89
C THR A 44 4.09 -3.04 6.61
N ALA A 45 4.56 -3.18 5.37
CA ALA A 45 5.95 -2.94 5.02
C ALA A 45 6.32 -1.45 5.13
N GLY A 46 5.42 -0.54 4.75
CA GLY A 46 5.58 0.90 4.98
C GLY A 46 5.68 1.24 6.46
N ILE A 47 4.75 0.72 7.27
CA ILE A 47 4.76 0.89 8.73
C ILE A 47 5.99 0.22 9.35
N ALA A 48 6.39 -0.96 8.90
CA ALA A 48 7.58 -1.65 9.40
C ALA A 48 8.87 -0.89 9.06
N LYS A 49 8.94 -0.26 7.88
CA LYS A 49 10.05 0.64 7.53
C LYS A 49 10.07 1.91 8.37
N GLU A 50 8.90 2.47 8.67
CA GLU A 50 8.72 3.62 9.58
C GLU A 50 9.18 3.27 11.00
N VAL A 51 8.70 2.13 11.53
CA VAL A 51 9.01 1.62 12.88
C VAL A 51 10.47 1.17 12.98
N ALA A 52 11.04 0.60 11.91
CA ALA A 52 12.46 0.24 11.85
C ALA A 52 13.38 1.45 11.61
N GLY A 53 12.84 2.67 11.52
CA GLY A 53 13.61 3.92 11.40
C GLY A 53 14.18 4.20 10.01
N GLN A 54 13.83 3.42 8.98
CA GLN A 54 14.37 3.56 7.62
C GLN A 54 13.77 4.74 6.83
N SER A 55 12.54 5.19 7.10
CA SER A 55 11.92 6.30 6.34
C SER A 55 12.21 7.69 6.90
N ALA A 56 12.54 7.81 8.19
CA ALA A 56 12.83 9.09 8.82
C ALA A 56 14.32 9.45 8.75
N SER A 57 15.24 8.56 9.11
CA SER A 57 16.67 8.91 9.27
C SER A 57 17.35 9.35 7.97
N SER A 58 17.13 8.65 6.85
CA SER A 58 17.73 9.02 5.57
C SER A 58 17.14 10.31 5.00
N SER A 59 15.83 10.52 5.16
CA SER A 59 15.14 11.74 4.72
C SER A 59 15.53 12.94 5.58
N ILE A 60 15.67 12.74 6.90
CA ILE A 60 16.15 13.75 7.86
C ILE A 60 17.60 14.12 7.57
N GLY A 61 18.48 13.14 7.31
CA GLY A 61 19.88 13.41 6.97
C GLY A 61 20.04 14.15 5.63
N ASN A 62 19.26 13.79 4.62
CA ASN A 62 19.22 14.52 3.36
C ASN A 62 18.65 15.94 3.52
N ALA A 63 17.62 16.10 4.37
CA ALA A 63 17.05 17.41 4.68
C ALA A 63 18.03 18.30 5.46
N GLN A 64 18.78 17.75 6.42
CA GLN A 64 19.86 18.46 7.11
C GLN A 64 20.96 18.87 6.14
N THR A 65 21.42 17.95 5.29
CA THR A 65 22.47 18.25 4.29
C THR A 65 22.05 19.37 3.33
N ALA A 66 20.79 19.34 2.89
CA ALA A 66 20.22 20.37 2.02
C ALA A 66 20.07 21.72 2.75
N ALA A 67 19.66 21.70 4.03
CA ALA A 67 19.57 22.88 4.87
C ALA A 67 20.95 23.51 5.10
N ASP A 68 21.97 22.71 5.44
CA ASP A 68 23.34 23.17 5.66
C ASP A 68 23.94 23.77 4.37
N SER A 69 23.65 23.16 3.22
CA SER A 69 24.07 23.67 1.90
C SER A 69 23.40 25.00 1.58
N ALA A 70 22.09 25.13 1.84
CA ALA A 70 21.34 26.36 1.61
C ALA A 70 21.76 27.48 2.56
N GLU A 71 22.04 27.16 3.83
CA GLU A 71 22.58 28.11 4.80
C GLU A 71 23.96 28.62 4.35
N THR A 72 24.83 27.72 3.89
CA THR A 72 26.16 28.05 3.36
C THR A 72 26.07 28.93 2.11
N GLU A 73 25.21 28.60 1.15
CA GLU A 73 25.00 29.44 -0.04
C GLU A 73 24.38 30.80 0.31
N GLY A 74 23.52 30.87 1.33
CA GLY A 74 22.91 32.10 1.83
C GLY A 74 23.86 33.00 2.61
N THR A 75 24.81 32.43 3.36
CA THR A 75 25.89 33.18 4.04
C THR A 75 27.03 33.55 3.09
N THR A 76 27.19 32.80 2.00
CA THR A 76 28.13 33.14 0.95
C THR A 76 27.62 34.38 0.22
N LYS A 77 28.15 35.57 0.56
CA LYS A 77 27.87 36.80 -0.21
C LYS A 77 28.20 36.55 -1.69
N LYS A 78 27.16 36.37 -2.51
CA LYS A 78 27.23 36.41 -3.98
C LYS A 78 27.31 37.88 -4.37
N GLY A 79 28.47 38.49 -4.13
CA GLY A 79 28.77 39.81 -4.65
C GLY A 79 28.96 39.74 -6.16
N LEU A 80 28.77 40.88 -6.83
CA LEU A 80 29.15 41.06 -8.24
C LEU A 80 30.64 40.74 -8.50
N ASP A 81 31.46 40.62 -7.45
CA ASP A 81 32.86 40.16 -7.51
C ASP A 81 33.00 38.71 -8.02
N LYS A 82 32.01 37.85 -7.74
CA LYS A 82 32.03 36.44 -8.18
C LYS A 82 31.52 36.23 -9.61
N TYR A 83 30.77 37.18 -10.17
CA TYR A 83 30.25 37.08 -11.54
C TYR A 83 31.34 37.25 -12.62
N GLN A 84 32.43 37.96 -12.30
CA GLN A 84 33.55 38.16 -13.22
C GLN A 84 34.68 37.14 -13.06
N ASN A 85 34.63 36.27 -12.04
CA ASN A 85 35.69 35.31 -11.74
C ASN A 85 35.39 33.86 -12.22
N ASP A 86 34.25 33.62 -12.87
CA ASP A 86 33.83 32.28 -13.32
C ASP A 86 33.88 32.11 -14.86
N ASN A 87 34.76 32.86 -15.54
CA ASN A 87 35.11 32.61 -16.95
C ASN A 87 36.48 31.92 -17.09
N SER A 88 36.72 30.92 -16.24
CA SER A 88 37.88 30.02 -16.35
C SER A 88 37.39 28.57 -16.27
N ARG A 89 36.62 28.16 -17.28
CA ARG A 89 36.50 26.77 -17.69
C ARG A 89 37.12 26.62 -19.07
#